data_AF-A0A962VEC9-F1
#
_entry.id   AF-A0A962VEC9-F1
#
_cell.length_a   1.000
_cell.length_b   1.000
_cell.length_c   1.000
_cell.angle_alpha   90.00
_cell.angle_beta   90.00
_cell.angle_gamma   90.00
#
_symmetry.space_group_name_H-M   'P 1'
#
loop_
_entity.id
_entity.type
_entity.pdbx_description
1 polymer ?
#
loop_
_entity_poly.entity_id
_entity_poly.type
_entity_poly.pdbx_seq_one_letter_code
_entity_poly.pdbx_strand_id
1 'polypeptide(L)'
;GAQPSDYQPDKLAEPMSREGYVLQYLIYTIALHRYLQLRLPDYDYERHFGGVFYLFLRGMDPVLPGCGVFADYPGNDLIYALDSYLRGHVG
;
A
#
# COMPACT_ATOMS: atom_id res chain seq x y z
N GLY A 1 -15.19 11.19 -6.93
CA GLY A 1 -15.74 12.53 -7.19
C GLY A 1 -15.76 12.80 -8.67
N ALA A 2 -16.29 13.97 -9.03
CA ALA A 2 -16.26 14.50 -10.39
C ALA A 2 -15.21 15.61 -10.57
N GLN A 3 -14.70 16.17 -9.47
CA GLN A 3 -13.71 17.25 -9.47
C GLN A 3 -12.40 16.81 -8.79
N PRO A 4 -11.24 17.38 -9.16
CA PRO A 4 -9.98 17.08 -8.50
C PRO A 4 -10.03 17.27 -6.99
N SER A 5 -10.72 18.31 -6.50
CA SER A 5 -10.90 18.60 -5.07
C SER A 5 -11.64 17.52 -4.27
N ASP A 6 -12.30 16.56 -4.93
CA ASP A 6 -12.90 15.38 -4.28
C ASP A 6 -11.85 14.33 -3.90
N TYR A 7 -10.61 14.50 -4.34
CA TYR A 7 -9.50 13.55 -4.17
C TYR A 7 -8.36 14.13 -3.32
N GLN A 8 -8.66 15.11 -2.48
CA GLN A 8 -7.71 15.60 -1.48
C GLN A 8 -7.30 14.45 -0.55
N PRO A 9 -6.04 14.43 -0.05
CA PRO A 9 -5.52 13.30 0.73
C PRO A 9 -6.41 12.85 1.90
N ASP A 10 -7.03 13.80 2.61
CA ASP A 10 -7.96 13.58 3.73
C ASP A 10 -9.28 12.92 3.31
N LYS A 11 -9.68 13.03 2.03
CA LYS A 11 -10.88 12.42 1.47
C LYS A 11 -10.66 11.02 0.89
N LEU A 12 -9.41 10.57 0.78
CA LEU A 12 -9.09 9.28 0.17
C LEU A 12 -9.26 8.10 1.14
N ALA A 13 -9.28 8.33 2.46
CA ALA A 13 -9.41 7.27 3.46
C ALA A 13 -10.73 6.47 3.32
N GLU A 14 -11.85 7.14 3.08
CA GLU A 14 -13.15 6.48 2.92
C GLU A 14 -13.19 5.59 1.66
N PRO A 15 -12.85 6.07 0.44
CA PRO A 15 -12.72 5.21 -0.75
C PRO A 15 -11.76 4.04 -0.55
N MET A 16 -10.61 4.25 0.11
CA MET A 16 -9.64 3.17 0.38
C MET A 16 -10.25 2.04 1.21
N SER A 17 -11.05 2.38 2.23
CA SER A 17 -11.76 1.39 3.04
C SER A 17 -12.93 0.76 2.29
N ARG A 18 -13.77 1.57 1.63
CA ARG A 18 -15.03 1.12 1.01
C ARG A 18 -14.79 0.16 -0.16
N GLU A 19 -13.77 0.42 -0.96
CA GLU A 19 -13.44 -0.40 -2.13
C GLU A 19 -12.48 -1.56 -1.78
N GLY A 20 -12.12 -1.72 -0.51
CA GLY A 20 -11.24 -2.81 -0.05
C GLY A 20 -9.77 -2.66 -0.44
N TYR A 21 -9.35 -1.48 -0.89
CA TYR A 21 -7.97 -1.22 -1.31
C TYR A 21 -6.96 -1.41 -0.16
N VAL A 22 -7.38 -1.23 1.09
CA VAL A 22 -6.55 -1.54 2.27
C VAL A 22 -6.11 -2.99 2.27
N LEU A 23 -7.05 -3.92 2.18
CA LEU A 23 -6.73 -5.35 2.12
C LEU A 23 -5.90 -5.69 0.88
N GLN A 24 -6.24 -5.08 -0.26
CA GLN A 24 -5.53 -5.32 -1.51
C GLN A 24 -4.04 -4.96 -1.40
N TYR A 25 -3.70 -3.78 -0.88
CA TYR A 25 -2.29 -3.39 -0.80
C TYR A 25 -1.52 -4.19 0.24
N LEU A 26 -2.17 -4.66 1.32
CA LEU A 26 -1.51 -5.55 2.29
C LEU A 26 -1.11 -6.88 1.64
N ILE A 27 -2.02 -7.48 0.85
CA ILE A 27 -1.73 -8.71 0.11
C ILE A 27 -0.59 -8.50 -0.90
N TYR A 28 -0.61 -7.39 -1.63
CA TYR A 28 0.44 -7.07 -2.59
C TYR A 28 1.79 -6.78 -1.92
N THR A 29 1.76 -6.12 -0.76
CA THR A 29 2.97 -5.88 0.04
C THR A 29 3.59 -7.21 0.48
N ILE A 30 2.79 -8.17 0.94
CA ILE A 30 3.28 -9.51 1.32
C ILE A 30 3.83 -10.25 0.11
N ALA A 31 3.13 -10.23 -1.02
CA ALA A 31 3.59 -10.87 -2.26
C ALA A 31 4.95 -10.29 -2.70
N LEU A 32 5.09 -8.97 -2.68
CA LEU A 32 6.34 -8.29 -3.03
C LEU A 32 7.44 -8.57 -2.00
N HIS A 33 7.13 -8.53 -0.71
CA HIS A 33 8.04 -8.86 0.38
C HIS A 33 8.65 -10.26 0.19
N ARG A 34 7.80 -11.28 -0.03
CA ARG A 34 8.24 -12.65 -0.32
C ARG A 34 9.09 -12.74 -1.59
N TYR A 35 8.67 -12.04 -2.64
CA TYR A 35 9.39 -12.04 -3.91
C TYR A 35 10.80 -11.45 -3.75
N LEU A 36 10.93 -10.33 -3.04
CA LEU A 36 12.23 -9.69 -2.79
C LEU A 36 13.12 -10.54 -1.89
N GLN A 37 12.58 -11.19 -0.85
CA GLN A 37 13.33 -12.17 -0.05
C GLN A 37 13.98 -13.28 -0.89
N LEU A 38 13.32 -13.72 -1.96
CA LEU A 38 13.84 -14.78 -2.83
C LEU A 38 14.88 -14.28 -3.85
N ARG A 39 14.94 -12.98 -4.13
CA ARG A 39 15.65 -12.43 -5.30
C ARG A 39 16.77 -11.46 -4.93
N LEU A 40 16.66 -10.79 -3.79
CA LEU A 40 17.64 -9.82 -3.33
C LEU A 40 18.42 -10.40 -2.14
N PRO A 41 19.73 -10.67 -2.30
CA PRO A 41 20.60 -11.01 -1.18
C PRO A 41 20.55 -9.91 -0.11
N ASP A 42 20.58 -10.31 1.16
CA ASP A 42 20.51 -9.40 2.31
C ASP A 42 19.28 -8.47 2.31
N TYR A 43 18.16 -8.93 1.73
CA TYR A 43 16.90 -8.19 1.75
C TYR A 43 16.45 -7.91 3.19
N ASP A 44 16.09 -6.65 3.38
CA ASP A 44 15.57 -6.06 4.61
C ASP A 44 14.37 -5.18 4.26
N TYR A 45 13.23 -5.40 4.92
CA TYR A 45 11.99 -4.71 4.57
C TYR A 45 12.12 -3.19 4.74
N GLU A 46 12.66 -2.74 5.86
CA GLU A 46 12.74 -1.31 6.19
C GLU A 46 13.64 -0.53 5.22
N ARG A 47 14.73 -1.18 4.75
CA ARG A 47 15.68 -0.57 3.81
C ARG A 47 15.23 -0.63 2.35
N HIS A 48 14.56 -1.70 1.95
CA HIS A 48 14.31 -1.98 0.52
C HIS A 48 12.87 -1.79 0.08
N PHE A 49 11.90 -1.79 1.00
CA PHE A 49 10.51 -1.53 0.67
C PHE A 49 10.23 -0.03 0.66
N GLY A 50 9.66 0.48 -0.43
CA GLY A 50 9.44 1.91 -0.68
C GLY A 50 8.05 2.44 -0.32
N GLY A 51 7.20 1.63 0.30
CA GLY A 51 5.80 2.00 0.59
C GLY A 51 4.82 1.64 -0.53
N VAL A 52 3.58 2.06 -0.32
CA VAL A 52 2.42 1.81 -1.18
C VAL A 52 1.88 3.13 -1.70
N PHE A 53 1.55 3.17 -2.99
CA PHE A 53 0.87 4.32 -3.62
C PHE A 53 -0.37 3.85 -4.37
N TYR A 54 -1.51 4.48 -4.08
CA TYR A 54 -2.75 4.32 -4.83
C TYR A 54 -3.07 5.63 -5.56
N LEU A 55 -3.16 5.53 -6.88
CA LEU A 55 -3.29 6.69 -7.76
C LEU A 55 -4.73 6.81 -8.28
N PHE A 56 -5.49 7.75 -7.72
CA PHE A 56 -6.79 8.14 -8.20
C PHE A 56 -6.62 9.14 -9.34
N LEU A 57 -6.41 8.62 -10.56
CA LEU A 57 -6.05 9.42 -11.75
C LEU A 57 -6.97 10.61 -12.03
N ARG A 58 -8.28 10.49 -11.73
CA ARG A 58 -9.25 11.59 -11.90
C ARG A 58 -9.02 12.78 -10.94
N GLY A 59 -8.28 12.54 -9.86
CA GLY A 59 -7.94 13.52 -8.84
C GLY A 59 -6.60 14.21 -9.04
N MET A 60 -5.78 13.71 -9.97
CA MET A 60 -4.43 14.23 -10.19
C MET A 60 -4.47 15.46 -11.08
N ASP A 61 -3.86 16.53 -10.60
CA ASP A 61 -3.76 17.81 -11.31
C ASP A 61 -2.37 18.42 -11.06
N PRO A 62 -1.63 18.85 -12.11
CA PRO A 62 -0.33 19.52 -11.96
C PRO A 62 -0.34 20.76 -11.05
N VAL A 63 -1.48 21.45 -10.94
CA VAL A 63 -1.62 22.64 -10.07
C VAL A 63 -2.04 22.29 -8.64
N LEU A 64 -2.40 21.04 -8.35
CA LEU A 64 -2.72 20.53 -7.02
C LEU A 64 -1.87 19.31 -6.65
N PRO A 65 -0.57 19.50 -6.32
CA PRO A 65 0.32 18.40 -5.98
C PRO A 65 -0.20 17.55 -4.81
N GLY A 66 -0.06 16.23 -4.94
CA GLY A 66 -0.53 15.25 -3.94
C GLY A 66 -2.03 14.92 -4.01
N CYS A 67 -2.82 15.69 -4.75
CA CYS A 67 -4.21 15.36 -5.00
C CYS A 67 -4.33 14.08 -5.83
N GLY A 68 -5.23 13.18 -5.43
CA GLY A 68 -5.37 11.86 -6.05
C GLY A 68 -4.29 10.85 -5.69
N VAL A 69 -3.39 11.15 -4.76
CA VAL A 69 -2.38 10.20 -4.27
C VAL A 69 -2.70 9.78 -2.85
N PHE A 70 -3.05 8.51 -2.66
CA PHE A 70 -3.00 7.88 -1.34
C PHE A 70 -1.64 7.22 -1.20
N ALA A 71 -0.96 7.44 -0.07
CA ALA A 71 0.30 6.80 0.26
C ALA A 71 0.18 6.13 1.64
N ASP A 72 0.79 4.95 1.76
CA ASP A 72 0.90 4.24 3.04
C ASP A 72 2.25 3.52 3.14
N TYR A 73 2.68 3.29 4.37
CA TYR A 73 3.83 2.46 4.69
C TYR A 73 3.40 1.48 5.79
N PRO A 74 2.90 0.28 5.44
CA PRO A 74 2.52 -0.70 6.44
C PRO A 74 3.74 -1.11 7.27
N GLY A 75 3.60 -1.07 8.59
CA GLY A 75 4.69 -1.42 9.50
C GLY A 75 5.18 -2.85 9.29
N ASN A 76 6.49 -3.05 9.44
CA ASN A 76 7.14 -4.37 9.32
C ASN A 76 6.48 -5.43 10.22
N ASP A 77 6.14 -5.09 11.47
CA ASP A 77 5.47 -6.00 12.41
C ASP A 77 4.15 -6.53 11.85
N LEU A 78 3.34 -5.67 11.22
CA LEU A 78 2.08 -6.06 10.59
C LEU A 78 2.34 -6.99 9.40
N ILE A 79 3.29 -6.63 8.53
CA ILE A 79 3.61 -7.42 7.33
C ILE A 79 4.17 -8.78 7.71
N TYR A 80 5.03 -8.87 8.71
CA TYR A 80 5.59 -10.14 9.19
C TYR A 80 4.53 -11.02 9.85
N ALA A 81 3.63 -10.43 10.65
CA ALA A 81 2.53 -11.16 11.26
C ALA A 81 1.57 -11.73 10.20
N LEU A 82 1.18 -10.92 9.21
CA LEU A 82 0.31 -11.36 8.12
C LEU A 82 1.01 -12.37 7.20
N ASP A 83 2.30 -12.18 6.91
CA ASP A 83 3.10 -13.14 6.14
C ASP A 83 3.10 -14.51 6.80
N SER A 84 3.39 -14.55 8.11
CA SER A 84 3.37 -15.77 8.91
C SER A 84 1.99 -16.43 8.90
N TYR A 85 0.94 -15.64 9.14
CA TYR A 85 -0.44 -16.14 9.10
C TYR A 85 -0.81 -16.78 7.75
N LEU A 86 -0.45 -16.13 6.63
CA LEU A 86 -0.77 -16.61 5.28
C LEU A 86 0.10 -17.77 4.80
N ARG A 87 1.25 -18.06 5.43
CA ARG A 87 2.02 -19.29 5.17
C ARG A 87 1.37 -20.52 5.78
N GLY A 88 0.40 -20.33 6.67
CA GLY A 88 -0.21 -21.37 7.48
C GLY A 88 0.62 -21.64 8.73
N HIS A 89 -0.04 -21.74 9.89
CA HIS A 89 0.57 -22.36 11.06
C HIS A 89 0.94 -23.80 10.68
N VAL A 90 2.24 -24.08 10.60
CA VAL A 90 2.72 -25.44 10.81
C VAL A 90 2.62 -25.66 12.31
N GLY A 91 1.46 -26.15 12.75
CA GLY A 91 1.30 -26.76 14.07
C GLY A 91 2.03 -28.09 14.14
#